data_AF-A0A6C0CRV1-F1
#
_entry.id   AF-A0A6C0CRV1-F1
#
_cell.length_a   1.000
_cell.length_b   1.000
_cell.length_c   1.000
_cell.angle_alpha   90.00
_cell.angle_beta   90.00
_cell.angle_gamma   90.00
#
_symmetry.space_group_name_H-M   'P 1'
#
loop_
_entity.id
_entity.type
_entity.pdbx_description
1 polymer ?
#
loop_
_entity_poly.entity_id
_entity_poly.type
_entity_poly.pdbx_seq_one_letter_code
_entity_poly.pdbx_strand_id
1 'polypeptide(L)'
;MIFQVIFAISLVILLFIIGFSIYNMELLNAIRSSGVIKSKVEIFKGVKDFKQVTGEMYNTQDKNSASYREIIPSYNQQAGAEYSYNFWLYIDKSQYANCKNSTSNKADPGFTTDSLADKNQTILFMKGVPKYTSYENICTVEKKDIMIKSPLVKLEQCGNNLTVEFNTMQSTDAINENSPNTCSTNGSWKDANSHKITLSGLTLGDPGQRFDRKWNMFSVIIQDTFPTDPYPIRNKVRCRIYVNGLLELDRYVDGKLSTAEQNDKTPTVLKFNKGHLYINPEISIAVPRAGKDPLTLTTYRPVEDYKLMMADLNYFNYALSPGELDELFNNGFEKSFAPTAGGDNLDTTYFTIAEKPTKKQLIS
;
A
#
# COMPACT_ATOMS: atom_id res chain seq x y z
N MET A 1 -34.19 -60.61 18.53
CA MET A 1 -34.16 -59.76 17.32
C MET A 1 -34.85 -58.41 17.51
N ILE A 2 -36.12 -58.33 17.92
CA ILE A 2 -36.85 -57.04 18.05
C ILE A 2 -36.13 -56.01 18.95
N PHE A 3 -35.57 -56.43 20.08
CA PHE A 3 -34.80 -55.54 20.97
C PHE A 3 -33.56 -54.92 20.31
N GLN A 4 -32.90 -55.66 19.40
CA GLN A 4 -31.73 -55.15 18.67
C GLN A 4 -32.14 -54.09 17.63
N VAL A 5 -33.32 -54.24 17.02
CA VAL A 5 -33.88 -53.26 16.07
C VAL A 5 -34.25 -51.96 16.79
N ILE A 6 -34.87 -52.04 17.97
CA ILE A 6 -35.21 -50.87 18.80
C ILE A 6 -33.95 -50.12 19.23
N PHE A 7 -32.90 -50.86 19.59
CA PHE A 7 -31.62 -50.26 19.96
C PHE A 7 -30.95 -49.53 18.79
N ALA A 8 -30.98 -50.11 17.58
CA ALA A 8 -30.45 -49.48 16.38
C ALA A 8 -31.18 -48.17 16.03
N ILE A 9 -32.51 -48.14 16.13
CA ILE A 9 -33.31 -46.92 15.90
C ILE A 9 -32.96 -45.84 16.92
N SER A 10 -32.78 -46.22 18.19
CA SER A 10 -32.38 -45.29 19.26
C SER A 10 -31.01 -44.66 18.98
N LEU A 11 -30.08 -45.42 18.40
CA LEU A 11 -28.74 -44.94 18.04
C LEU A 11 -28.78 -43.95 16.87
N VAL A 12 -29.67 -44.15 15.88
CA VAL A 12 -29.88 -43.19 14.78
C VAL A 12 -30.44 -41.87 15.30
N ILE A 13 -31.39 -41.92 16.23
CA ILE A 13 -31.95 -40.71 16.88
C ILE A 13 -30.85 -39.97 17.65
N LEU A 14 -29.96 -40.68 18.35
CA LEU A 14 -28.83 -40.09 19.05
C LEU A 14 -27.88 -39.34 18.08
N LEU A 15 -27.58 -39.93 16.92
CA LEU A 15 -26.73 -39.30 15.91
C LEU A 15 -27.39 -38.09 15.25
N PHE A 16 -28.72 -38.12 15.08
CA PHE A 16 -29.48 -36.96 14.62
C PHE A 16 -29.38 -35.78 15.61
N ILE A 17 -29.45 -36.06 16.92
CA ILE A 17 -29.26 -35.05 17.97
C ILE A 17 -27.84 -34.47 17.92
N ILE A 18 -26.83 -35.32 17.69
CA ILE A 18 -25.44 -34.87 17.54
C ILE A 18 -25.28 -33.99 16.29
N GLY A 19 -25.85 -34.38 15.15
CA GLY A 19 -25.86 -33.56 13.93
C GLY A 19 -26.58 -32.23 14.10
N PHE A 20 -27.68 -32.21 14.86
CA PHE A 20 -28.42 -30.99 15.18
C PHE A 20 -27.63 -30.06 16.13
N SER A 21 -26.86 -30.61 17.08
CA SER A 21 -25.93 -29.83 17.90
C SER A 21 -24.80 -29.21 17.08
N ILE A 22 -24.28 -29.92 16.07
CA ILE A 22 -23.29 -29.36 15.12
C ILE A 22 -23.91 -28.18 14.35
N TYR A 23 -25.16 -28.31 13.87
CA TYR A 23 -25.89 -27.23 13.17
C TYR A 23 -26.07 -25.96 14.02
N ASN A 24 -26.40 -26.10 15.32
CA ASN A 24 -26.53 -24.93 16.21
C ASN A 24 -25.18 -24.31 16.61
N MET A 25 -24.11 -25.09 16.67
CA MET A 25 -22.77 -24.56 16.88
C MET A 25 -22.32 -23.70 15.69
N GLU A 26 -22.75 -24.02 14.46
CA GLU A 26 -22.58 -23.16 13.29
C GLU A 26 -23.41 -21.86 13.35
N LEU A 27 -24.58 -21.86 14.00
CA LEU A 27 -25.36 -20.63 14.25
C LEU A 27 -24.66 -19.69 15.26
N LEU A 28 -23.98 -20.24 16.27
CA LEU A 28 -23.13 -19.46 17.19
C LEU A 28 -21.90 -18.86 16.49
N ASN A 29 -21.39 -19.52 15.44
CA ASN A 29 -20.39 -18.94 14.54
C ASN A 29 -20.96 -17.75 13.72
N ALA A 30 -22.27 -17.69 13.49
CA ALA A 30 -22.92 -16.55 12.83
C ALA A 30 -23.03 -15.29 13.73
N ILE A 31 -23.14 -15.42 15.06
CA ILE A 31 -23.30 -14.27 15.98
C ILE A 31 -21.95 -13.71 16.46
N ARG A 32 -20.91 -14.54 16.68
CA ARG A 32 -19.56 -14.07 17.06
C ARG A 32 -18.80 -13.34 15.94
N SER A 33 -19.31 -13.35 14.72
CA SER A 33 -18.81 -12.57 13.58
C SER A 33 -19.11 -11.07 13.66
N SER A 34 -19.89 -10.62 14.66
CA SER A 34 -20.16 -9.20 14.91
C SER A 34 -18.98 -8.50 15.57
N GLY A 35 -18.34 -7.59 14.85
CA GLY A 35 -17.37 -6.64 15.43
C GLY A 35 -16.78 -5.62 14.46
N VAL A 36 -16.80 -5.91 13.16
CA VAL A 36 -16.39 -4.95 12.13
C VAL A 36 -17.37 -4.97 10.96
N ILE A 37 -18.00 -3.84 10.72
CA ILE A 37 -18.74 -3.60 9.48
C ILE A 37 -17.69 -3.33 8.39
N LYS A 38 -17.60 -4.23 7.40
CA LYS A 38 -16.81 -3.98 6.19
C LYS A 38 -17.31 -2.69 5.55
N SER A 39 -16.40 -1.76 5.29
CA SER A 39 -16.69 -0.44 4.74
C SER A 39 -15.75 -0.12 3.59
N LYS A 40 -16.33 0.45 2.54
CA LYS A 40 -15.63 1.02 1.39
C LYS A 40 -15.78 2.53 1.45
N VAL A 41 -14.68 3.24 1.31
CA VAL A 41 -14.62 4.70 1.24
C VAL A 41 -13.99 5.09 -0.08
N GLU A 42 -14.78 5.71 -0.94
CA GLU A 42 -14.30 6.29 -2.19
C GLU A 42 -13.58 7.61 -1.88
N ILE A 43 -12.26 7.64 -2.04
CA ILE A 43 -11.48 8.87 -1.81
C ILE A 43 -11.83 9.86 -2.92
N PHE A 44 -11.68 9.42 -4.17
CA PHE A 44 -12.20 10.10 -5.34
C PHE A 44 -12.61 9.08 -6.41
N LYS A 45 -13.50 9.52 -7.30
CA LYS A 45 -13.93 8.79 -8.48
C LYS A 45 -13.59 9.60 -9.73
N GLY A 46 -13.14 8.93 -10.78
CA GLY A 46 -12.62 9.52 -12.00
C GLY A 46 -11.10 9.54 -12.08
N VAL A 47 -10.59 10.16 -13.13
CA VAL A 47 -9.16 10.28 -13.47
C VAL A 47 -8.57 11.57 -12.89
N LYS A 48 -7.40 11.45 -12.25
CA LYS A 48 -6.55 12.57 -11.86
C LYS A 48 -5.26 12.54 -12.65
N ASP A 49 -5.00 13.61 -13.39
CA ASP A 49 -3.71 13.87 -14.03
C ASP A 49 -2.76 14.56 -13.04
N PHE A 50 -1.60 13.95 -12.80
CA PHE A 50 -0.63 14.44 -11.83
C PHE A 50 0.14 15.69 -12.33
N LYS A 51 0.02 16.02 -13.62
CA LYS A 51 0.45 17.32 -14.12
C LYS A 51 -0.43 18.46 -13.56
N GLN A 52 -1.73 18.21 -13.43
CA GLN A 52 -2.74 19.20 -13.04
C GLN A 52 -3.00 19.19 -11.53
N VAL A 53 -3.11 18.00 -10.94
CA VAL A 53 -3.35 17.81 -9.50
C VAL A 53 -2.05 18.00 -8.73
N THR A 54 -2.08 18.83 -7.69
CA THR A 54 -0.93 19.06 -6.79
C THR A 54 -1.41 19.11 -5.34
N GLY A 55 -0.94 18.18 -4.51
CA GLY A 55 -1.14 18.22 -3.06
C GLY A 55 -2.59 18.33 -2.59
N GLU A 56 -3.52 17.71 -3.31
CA GLU A 56 -4.91 17.64 -2.88
C GLU A 56 -5.02 16.94 -1.52
N MET A 57 -5.81 17.50 -0.62
CA MET A 57 -5.95 17.01 0.75
C MET A 57 -7.40 16.60 1.04
N TYR A 58 -7.55 15.36 1.47
CA TYR A 58 -8.81 14.79 1.96
C TYR A 58 -8.76 14.74 3.49
N ASN A 59 -9.69 15.44 4.12
CA ASN A 59 -9.78 15.49 5.57
C ASN A 59 -10.21 14.11 6.10
N THR A 60 -9.63 13.65 7.20
CA THR A 60 -9.95 12.35 7.82
C THR A 60 -10.43 12.50 9.26
N GLN A 61 -10.64 13.73 9.72
CA GLN A 61 -10.97 14.06 11.11
C GLN A 61 -12.26 14.88 11.20
N ASP A 62 -12.34 15.96 10.43
CA ASP A 62 -13.45 16.91 10.48
C ASP A 62 -14.58 16.49 9.55
N LYS A 63 -15.65 15.93 10.13
CA LYS A 63 -16.86 15.48 9.42
C LYS A 63 -17.59 16.61 8.70
N ASN A 64 -17.34 17.87 9.07
CA ASN A 64 -17.97 19.02 8.43
C ASN A 64 -17.21 19.50 7.19
N SER A 65 -16.00 18.99 6.96
CA SER A 65 -15.21 19.33 5.77
C SER A 65 -15.80 18.66 4.53
N ALA A 66 -15.94 19.40 3.42
CA ALA A 66 -16.41 18.86 2.16
C ALA A 66 -15.51 17.74 1.59
N SER A 67 -14.20 17.76 1.92
CA SER A 67 -13.25 16.72 1.53
C SER A 67 -13.15 15.57 2.55
N TYR A 68 -14.05 15.52 3.54
CA TYR A 68 -14.02 14.50 4.59
C TYR A 68 -14.18 13.09 4.03
N ARG A 69 -13.30 12.18 4.45
CA ARG A 69 -13.32 10.75 4.16
C ARG A 69 -12.97 9.99 5.43
N GLU A 70 -13.82 9.06 5.84
CA GLU A 70 -13.62 8.26 7.07
C GLU A 70 -12.63 7.11 6.83
N ILE A 71 -11.34 7.39 6.96
CA ILE A 71 -10.28 6.39 6.74
C ILE A 71 -9.81 5.83 8.08
N ILE A 72 -10.52 4.81 8.56
CA ILE A 72 -10.24 4.11 9.81
C ILE A 72 -10.03 2.62 9.50
N PRO A 73 -8.88 2.02 9.89
CA PRO A 73 -8.65 0.60 9.71
C PRO A 73 -9.63 -0.19 10.55
N SER A 74 -10.02 -1.36 10.07
CA SER A 74 -10.76 -2.27 10.92
C SER A 74 -9.83 -3.17 11.71
N TYR A 75 -10.44 -3.82 12.69
CA TYR A 75 -9.80 -4.81 13.53
C TYR A 75 -10.37 -6.18 13.19
N ASN A 76 -9.54 -7.08 12.72
CA ASN A 76 -9.96 -8.46 12.56
C ASN A 76 -10.39 -9.07 13.91
N GLN A 77 -10.91 -10.30 13.88
CA GLN A 77 -11.43 -10.99 15.08
C GLN A 77 -10.40 -11.17 16.21
N GLN A 78 -9.12 -10.90 15.95
CA GLN A 78 -8.03 -10.99 16.92
C GLN A 78 -7.36 -9.63 17.20
N ALA A 79 -8.06 -8.52 16.92
CA ALA A 79 -7.63 -7.15 17.16
C ALA A 79 -6.40 -6.66 16.36
N GLY A 80 -6.01 -7.38 15.30
CA GLY A 80 -5.00 -6.94 14.33
C GLY A 80 -5.59 -5.94 13.34
N ALA A 81 -4.82 -4.95 12.93
CA ALA A 81 -5.26 -3.99 11.92
C ALA A 81 -5.32 -4.67 10.54
N GLU A 82 -6.37 -4.37 9.79
CA GLU A 82 -6.48 -4.76 8.38
C GLU A 82 -7.10 -3.63 7.56
N TYR A 83 -6.60 -3.44 6.34
CA TYR A 83 -7.17 -2.51 5.37
C TYR A 83 -6.55 -2.70 3.98
N SER A 84 -7.22 -2.16 2.98
CA SER A 84 -6.76 -2.19 1.59
C SER A 84 -6.94 -0.83 0.91
N TYR A 85 -6.04 -0.52 -0.02
CA TYR A 85 -6.21 0.55 -1.00
C TYR A 85 -6.29 -0.05 -2.40
N ASN A 86 -7.20 0.43 -3.23
CA ASN A 86 -7.32 0.04 -4.64
C ASN A 86 -7.36 1.29 -5.51
N PHE A 87 -6.60 1.30 -6.60
CA PHE A 87 -6.57 2.39 -7.57
C PHE A 87 -6.12 1.90 -8.93
N TRP A 88 -6.42 2.67 -9.96
CA TRP A 88 -5.89 2.46 -11.30
C TRP A 88 -4.75 3.42 -11.56
N LEU A 89 -3.70 2.95 -12.22
CA LEU A 89 -2.52 3.73 -12.54
C LEU A 89 -2.20 3.61 -14.02
N TYR A 90 -1.95 4.75 -14.65
CA TYR A 90 -1.44 4.85 -16.01
C TYR A 90 -0.07 5.50 -15.99
N ILE A 91 0.89 4.89 -16.67
CA ILE A 91 2.28 5.37 -16.74
C ILE A 91 2.70 5.42 -18.22
N ASP A 92 3.02 6.60 -18.74
CA ASP A 92 3.77 6.75 -19.98
C ASP A 92 5.27 6.77 -19.65
N LYS A 93 6.03 5.76 -20.09
CA LYS A 93 7.48 5.68 -19.78
C LYS A 93 8.24 6.88 -20.31
N SER A 94 7.74 7.57 -21.34
CA SER A 94 8.35 8.80 -21.83
C SER A 94 8.39 9.91 -20.78
N GLN A 95 7.51 9.87 -19.77
CA GLN A 95 7.53 10.78 -18.63
C GLN A 95 8.89 10.79 -17.95
N TYR A 96 9.54 9.62 -17.89
CA TYR A 96 10.80 9.43 -17.18
C TYR A 96 12.01 9.41 -18.12
N ALA A 97 11.87 9.80 -19.40
CA ALA A 97 12.95 9.75 -20.39
C ALA A 97 14.19 10.58 -20.00
N ASN A 98 13.98 11.71 -19.32
CA ASN A 98 15.05 12.59 -18.83
C ASN A 98 15.45 12.31 -17.37
N CYS A 99 14.82 11.32 -16.74
CA CYS A 99 15.11 10.96 -15.37
C CYS A 99 16.41 10.16 -15.33
N LYS A 100 17.41 10.70 -14.64
CA LYS A 100 18.69 10.01 -14.49
C LYS A 100 18.52 9.00 -13.37
N ASN A 101 18.41 7.71 -13.72
CA ASN A 101 18.54 6.65 -12.72
C ASN A 101 19.79 6.92 -11.89
N SER A 102 19.66 6.79 -10.56
CA SER A 102 20.82 6.96 -9.69
C SER A 102 21.78 5.80 -9.95
N THR A 103 22.70 6.00 -10.90
CA THR A 103 23.86 5.13 -11.12
C THR A 103 24.93 5.42 -10.08
N SER A 104 24.57 6.04 -8.94
CA SER A 104 25.57 6.35 -7.93
C SER A 104 26.07 5.04 -7.34
N ASN A 105 27.25 4.62 -7.78
CA ASN A 105 28.11 3.67 -7.05
C ASN A 105 28.63 4.27 -5.73
N LYS A 106 28.02 5.37 -5.25
CA LYS A 106 28.38 6.01 -4.00
C LYS A 106 27.74 5.22 -2.88
N ALA A 107 28.53 5.01 -1.84
CA ALA A 107 28.07 4.46 -0.59
C ALA A 107 26.83 5.20 -0.10
N ASP A 108 25.81 4.44 0.29
CA ASP A 108 24.68 4.97 1.01
C ASP A 108 24.64 4.37 2.43
N PRO A 109 25.63 4.71 3.27
CA PRO A 109 25.69 4.19 4.64
C PRO A 109 24.44 4.65 5.38
N GLY A 110 23.63 3.67 5.79
CA GLY A 110 22.36 3.95 6.43
C GLY A 110 21.31 4.60 5.53
N PHE A 111 21.14 4.15 4.29
CA PHE A 111 19.88 4.32 3.54
C PHE A 111 19.36 5.78 3.38
N THR A 112 20.28 6.73 3.18
CA THR A 112 20.03 8.17 3.04
C THR A 112 19.81 8.65 1.59
N THR A 113 20.27 7.90 0.57
CA THR A 113 20.07 8.21 -0.87
C THR A 113 18.63 8.01 -1.32
N ASP A 114 17.82 7.37 -0.49
CA ASP A 114 16.39 7.26 -0.65
C ASP A 114 15.60 8.49 -0.16
N SER A 115 16.30 9.58 0.17
CA SER A 115 15.63 10.83 0.48
C SER A 115 14.79 11.30 -0.72
N LEU A 116 13.56 11.78 -0.44
CA LEU A 116 12.69 12.49 -1.39
C LEU A 116 13.38 13.67 -2.11
N ALA A 117 14.58 14.06 -1.66
CA ALA A 117 15.51 14.97 -2.31
C ALA A 117 15.88 14.54 -3.75
N ASP A 118 15.87 13.24 -4.03
CA ASP A 118 16.16 12.76 -5.37
C ASP A 118 14.96 12.98 -6.29
N LYS A 119 15.15 13.75 -7.37
CA LYS A 119 14.16 14.08 -8.42
C LYS A 119 13.65 12.87 -9.22
N ASN A 120 13.71 11.67 -8.65
CA ASN A 120 13.39 10.40 -9.26
C ASN A 120 12.22 9.71 -8.55
N GLN A 121 11.61 10.37 -7.55
CA GLN A 121 10.48 9.84 -6.78
C GLN A 121 9.22 10.67 -7.01
N THR A 122 8.10 10.02 -7.31
CA THR A 122 6.76 10.65 -7.38
C THR A 122 5.86 10.01 -6.34
N ILE A 123 5.32 10.80 -5.42
CA ILE A 123 4.35 10.30 -4.44
C ILE A 123 2.98 10.19 -5.13
N LEU A 124 2.37 9.00 -5.11
CA LEU A 124 1.02 8.82 -5.64
C LEU A 124 -0.01 9.34 -4.65
N PHE A 125 0.04 8.79 -3.43
CA PHE A 125 -0.75 9.26 -2.31
C PHE A 125 -0.06 8.88 -1.00
N MET A 126 -0.44 9.57 0.06
CA MET A 126 -0.03 9.23 1.40
C MET A 126 -1.11 9.58 2.41
N LYS A 127 -1.20 8.82 3.50
CA LYS A 127 -1.94 9.23 4.69
C LYS A 127 -0.95 9.48 5.83
N GLY A 128 -0.98 10.69 6.39
CA GLY A 128 -0.03 11.07 7.42
C GLY A 128 0.26 12.55 7.45
N VAL A 129 1.52 12.91 7.70
CA VAL A 129 1.96 14.31 7.74
C VAL A 129 2.94 14.53 6.60
N PRO A 130 2.61 15.35 5.58
CA PRO A 130 3.45 15.59 4.40
C PRO A 130 4.55 16.60 4.73
N LYS A 131 5.28 16.34 5.83
CA LYS A 131 6.36 17.20 6.31
C LYS A 131 7.64 16.39 6.32
N TYR A 132 8.66 16.98 5.73
CA TYR A 132 10.02 16.46 5.78
C TYR A 132 10.60 16.68 7.17
N THR A 133 11.09 15.61 7.80
CA THR A 133 11.70 15.66 9.13
C THR A 133 12.90 14.71 9.21
N SER A 134 13.85 15.05 10.08
CA SER A 134 14.92 14.14 10.46
C SER A 134 14.39 13.11 11.46
N TYR A 135 14.77 11.85 11.28
CA TYR A 135 14.63 10.80 12.28
C TYR A 135 15.78 9.79 12.15
N GLU A 136 16.06 9.08 13.22
CA GLU A 136 17.02 7.98 13.22
C GLU A 136 16.40 6.79 12.51
N ASN A 137 17.06 6.29 11.46
CA ASN A 137 16.59 5.11 10.75
C ASN A 137 17.06 3.81 11.40
N ILE A 138 16.74 2.68 10.78
CA ILE A 138 17.12 1.37 11.30
C ILE A 138 18.64 1.13 11.43
N CYS A 139 19.46 1.90 10.70
CA CYS A 139 20.91 1.83 10.79
C CYS A 139 21.49 2.79 11.83
N THR A 140 20.65 3.40 12.69
CA THR A 140 21.05 4.42 13.67
C THR A 140 21.67 5.67 13.04
N VAL A 141 21.32 5.94 11.77
CA VAL A 141 21.78 7.10 11.00
C VAL A 141 20.64 8.10 10.86
N GLU A 142 20.95 9.39 10.93
CA GLU A 142 19.97 10.46 10.66
C GLU A 142 19.51 10.38 9.19
N LYS A 143 18.29 9.90 8.98
CA LYS A 143 17.58 9.96 7.70
C LYS A 143 16.67 11.18 7.73
N LYS A 144 16.55 11.85 6.58
CA LYS A 144 15.61 12.95 6.39
C LYS A 144 14.56 12.53 5.36
N ASP A 145 13.31 12.42 5.80
CA ASP A 145 12.20 11.90 5.01
C ASP A 145 10.83 12.19 5.68
N ILE A 146 9.74 11.67 5.13
CA ILE A 146 8.42 11.64 5.78
C ILE A 146 8.44 10.61 6.91
N MET A 147 8.29 11.09 8.14
CA MET A 147 8.29 10.23 9.33
C MET A 147 6.92 9.60 9.62
N ILE A 148 5.80 10.29 9.36
CA ILE A 148 4.45 9.80 9.71
C ILE A 148 3.69 9.44 8.43
N LYS A 149 3.52 8.14 8.18
CA LYS A 149 2.99 7.54 6.94
C LYS A 149 2.23 6.23 7.20
N SER A 150 1.00 6.10 6.69
CA SER A 150 0.19 4.87 6.82
C SER A 150 -0.95 4.79 5.78
N PRO A 151 -0.67 4.40 4.53
CA PRO A 151 0.65 4.22 3.92
C PRO A 151 1.13 5.50 3.21
N LEU A 152 2.38 5.47 2.75
CA LEU A 152 2.95 6.30 1.69
C LEU A 152 3.17 5.38 0.48
N VAL A 153 2.50 5.66 -0.63
CA VAL A 153 2.64 4.92 -1.89
C VAL A 153 3.29 5.83 -2.91
N LYS A 154 4.46 5.43 -3.42
CA LYS A 154 5.26 6.23 -4.33
C LYS A 154 5.87 5.40 -5.45
N LEU A 155 6.14 6.07 -6.56
CA LEU A 155 6.98 5.58 -7.63
C LEU A 155 8.42 6.04 -7.40
N GLU A 156 9.36 5.11 -7.45
CA GLU A 156 10.80 5.34 -7.25
C GLU A 156 11.59 4.89 -8.47
N GLN A 157 12.87 5.29 -8.52
CA GLN A 157 13.77 4.97 -9.64
C GLN A 157 13.12 5.29 -10.99
N CYS A 158 12.64 6.53 -11.14
CA CYS A 158 12.11 7.01 -12.41
C CYS A 158 10.89 6.20 -12.87
N GLY A 159 9.96 5.94 -11.96
CA GLY A 159 8.74 5.19 -12.25
C GLY A 159 8.89 3.68 -12.24
N ASN A 160 10.11 3.14 -12.14
CA ASN A 160 10.34 1.71 -12.30
C ASN A 160 9.82 0.87 -11.14
N ASN A 161 9.75 1.46 -9.95
CA ASN A 161 9.49 0.75 -8.71
C ASN A 161 8.26 1.37 -8.05
N LEU A 162 7.26 0.57 -7.70
CA LEU A 162 6.16 0.99 -6.82
C LEU A 162 6.47 0.53 -5.40
N THR A 163 6.63 1.51 -4.50
CA THR A 163 7.04 1.27 -3.12
C THR A 163 5.92 1.67 -2.17
N VAL A 164 5.69 0.81 -1.19
CA VAL A 164 4.72 1.03 -0.11
C VAL A 164 5.49 1.15 1.21
N GLU A 165 5.44 2.32 1.82
CA GLU A 165 6.02 2.58 3.13
C GLU A 165 4.93 2.85 4.16
N PHE A 166 5.09 2.32 5.36
CA PHE A 166 4.20 2.62 6.47
C PHE A 166 4.95 2.48 7.78
N ASN A 167 4.48 3.19 8.80
CA ASN A 167 4.97 3.04 10.16
C ASN A 167 4.46 1.75 10.80
N THR A 168 5.29 1.16 11.66
CA THR A 168 4.87 0.17 12.65
C THR A 168 4.85 0.81 14.04
N MET A 169 4.31 0.12 15.05
CA MET A 169 4.39 0.57 16.44
C MET A 169 5.83 0.60 16.98
N GLN A 170 6.78 -0.03 16.29
CA GLN A 170 8.15 -0.27 16.72
C GLN A 170 9.17 0.57 15.94
N SER A 171 8.83 0.96 14.70
CA SER A 171 9.73 1.64 13.78
C SER A 171 8.97 2.61 12.87
N THR A 172 9.62 3.71 12.53
CA THR A 172 9.17 4.67 11.52
C THR A 172 9.08 4.04 10.13
N ASP A 173 9.90 3.02 9.84
CA ASP A 173 9.88 2.31 8.58
C ASP A 173 9.51 0.84 8.80
N ALA A 174 8.55 0.34 8.02
CA ALA A 174 8.28 -1.08 7.88
C ALA A 174 9.42 -1.76 7.10
N ILE A 175 10.07 -2.74 7.72
CA ILE A 175 11.22 -3.44 7.14
C ILE A 175 10.78 -4.81 6.66
N ASN A 176 10.98 -5.09 5.38
CA ASN A 176 10.73 -6.40 4.80
C ASN A 176 11.55 -7.47 5.53
N GLU A 177 10.91 -8.56 5.91
CA GLU A 177 11.53 -9.69 6.58
C GLU A 177 12.64 -10.29 5.71
N ASN A 178 13.70 -10.78 6.37
CA ASN A 178 14.87 -11.40 5.72
C ASN A 178 15.65 -10.45 4.81
N SER A 179 15.37 -9.14 4.87
CA SER A 179 16.17 -8.16 4.15
C SER A 179 17.60 -8.16 4.68
N PRO A 180 18.60 -8.12 3.79
CA PRO A 180 19.99 -8.13 4.19
C PRO A 180 20.31 -6.87 5.01
N ASN A 181 21.07 -7.02 6.09
CA ASN A 181 21.58 -5.87 6.83
C ASN A 181 22.72 -5.22 6.03
N THR A 182 22.40 -4.17 5.29
CA THR A 182 23.36 -3.39 4.48
C THR A 182 23.74 -2.05 5.13
N CYS A 183 23.53 -1.90 6.45
CA CYS A 183 23.82 -0.65 7.17
C CYS A 183 25.28 -0.18 7.08
N SER A 184 26.21 -1.05 6.69
CA SER A 184 27.65 -0.79 6.66
C SER A 184 28.27 -0.69 5.26
N THR A 185 27.50 -0.78 4.16
CA THR A 185 28.09 -1.04 2.83
C THR A 185 27.95 0.05 1.78
N ASN A 186 28.97 0.15 0.92
CA ASN A 186 28.87 0.70 -0.42
C ASN A 186 28.00 -0.25 -1.26
N GLY A 187 26.83 0.18 -1.69
CA GLY A 187 25.88 -0.68 -2.39
C GLY A 187 25.13 0.08 -3.48
N SER A 188 24.57 -0.68 -4.42
CA SER A 188 23.62 -0.12 -5.38
C SER A 188 22.36 0.35 -4.66
N TRP A 189 21.52 1.18 -5.31
CA TRP A 189 20.21 1.55 -4.75
C TRP A 189 19.40 0.32 -4.32
N LYS A 190 19.49 -0.79 -5.06
CA LYS A 190 18.80 -2.05 -4.74
C LYS A 190 19.28 -2.63 -3.41
N ASP A 191 20.57 -2.56 -3.12
CA ASP A 191 21.14 -3.09 -1.87
C ASP A 191 20.75 -2.20 -0.69
N ALA A 192 20.81 -0.87 -0.89
CA ALA A 192 20.39 0.12 0.10
C ALA A 192 18.89 0.05 0.41
N ASN A 193 18.04 -0.27 -0.58
CA ASN A 193 16.60 -0.24 -0.42
C ASN A 193 15.96 -1.63 -0.42
N SER A 194 16.76 -2.69 -0.25
CA SER A 194 16.32 -4.08 -0.18
C SER A 194 15.34 -4.35 0.97
N HIS A 195 15.39 -3.52 2.01
CA HIS A 195 14.49 -3.54 3.17
C HIS A 195 13.08 -3.03 2.87
N LYS A 196 12.86 -2.37 1.73
CA LYS A 196 11.56 -1.82 1.39
C LYS A 196 10.60 -2.85 0.82
N ILE A 197 9.32 -2.55 0.95
CA ILE A 197 8.26 -3.27 0.25
C ILE A 197 8.09 -2.62 -1.13
N THR A 198 8.81 -3.15 -2.11
CA THR A 198 8.88 -2.59 -3.46
C THR A 198 8.52 -3.64 -4.51
N LEU A 199 7.59 -3.29 -5.39
CA LEU A 199 7.33 -3.98 -6.65
C LEU A 199 8.16 -3.31 -7.77
N SER A 200 9.08 -4.04 -8.37
CA SER A 200 9.99 -3.53 -9.40
C SER A 200 9.58 -3.94 -10.80
N GLY A 201 10.11 -3.25 -11.82
CA GLY A 201 9.94 -3.63 -13.22
C GLY A 201 8.69 -3.04 -13.89
N LEU A 202 8.21 -1.88 -13.40
CA LEU A 202 7.09 -1.18 -14.01
C LEU A 202 7.51 -0.44 -15.29
N THR A 203 8.75 0.03 -15.39
CA THR A 203 9.24 0.78 -16.56
C THR A 203 10.38 0.06 -17.27
N LEU A 204 11.54 -0.03 -16.61
CA LEU A 204 12.74 -0.69 -17.08
C LEU A 204 12.70 -2.17 -16.70
N GLY A 205 12.92 -3.06 -17.67
CA GLY A 205 12.88 -4.51 -17.42
C GLY A 205 11.46 -5.10 -17.38
N ASP A 206 10.47 -4.43 -17.94
CA ASP A 206 9.12 -4.94 -18.19
C ASP A 206 9.08 -5.74 -19.51
N PRO A 207 9.17 -7.09 -19.48
CA PRO A 207 9.06 -7.90 -20.69
C PRO A 207 7.67 -7.73 -21.30
N GLY A 208 7.60 -7.03 -22.43
CA GLY A 208 6.37 -6.87 -23.22
C GLY A 208 5.58 -5.58 -23.00
N GLN A 209 6.16 -4.55 -22.36
CA GLN A 209 5.52 -3.23 -22.20
C GLN A 209 4.10 -3.33 -21.60
N ARG A 210 3.97 -4.07 -20.50
CA ARG A 210 2.68 -4.31 -19.81
C ARG A 210 2.14 -3.04 -19.15
N PHE A 211 3.03 -2.15 -18.72
CA PHE A 211 2.62 -0.92 -18.04
C PHE A 211 2.74 0.34 -18.90
N ASP A 212 3.54 0.31 -19.98
CA ASP A 212 3.72 1.49 -20.83
C ASP A 212 2.41 1.89 -21.49
N ARG A 213 1.97 3.12 -21.22
CA ARG A 213 0.75 3.72 -21.76
C ARG A 213 -0.49 2.83 -21.58
N LYS A 214 -0.55 2.11 -20.46
CA LYS A 214 -1.64 1.19 -20.13
C LYS A 214 -2.12 1.42 -18.71
N TRP A 215 -3.44 1.44 -18.56
CA TRP A 215 -4.08 1.43 -17.25
C TRP A 215 -3.88 0.08 -16.60
N ASN A 216 -3.45 0.06 -15.35
CA ASN A 216 -3.33 -1.15 -14.55
C ASN A 216 -3.95 -0.91 -13.18
N MET A 217 -4.73 -1.86 -12.68
CA MET A 217 -5.31 -1.79 -11.35
C MET A 217 -4.29 -2.29 -10.34
N PHE A 218 -4.00 -1.48 -9.33
CA PHE A 218 -3.14 -1.84 -8.21
C PHE A 218 -3.97 -1.92 -6.93
N SER A 219 -3.74 -2.97 -6.15
CA SER A 219 -4.36 -3.14 -4.84
C SER A 219 -3.30 -3.44 -3.80
N VAL A 220 -3.19 -2.57 -2.80
CA VAL A 220 -2.25 -2.71 -1.67
C VAL A 220 -3.05 -3.16 -0.46
N ILE A 221 -2.71 -4.33 0.09
CA ILE A 221 -3.37 -4.92 1.25
C ILE A 221 -2.37 -4.99 2.40
N ILE A 222 -2.73 -4.41 3.53
CA ILE A 222 -1.92 -4.42 4.75
C ILE A 222 -2.72 -5.09 5.87
N GLN A 223 -2.12 -6.09 6.50
CA GLN A 223 -2.80 -6.91 7.50
C GLN A 223 -1.83 -7.41 8.57
N ASP A 224 -2.17 -7.24 9.85
CA ASP A 224 -1.48 -7.92 10.94
C ASP A 224 -1.78 -9.44 10.89
N THR A 225 -0.76 -10.27 11.09
CA THR A 225 -0.87 -11.73 11.23
C THR A 225 -1.07 -12.13 12.69
N PHE A 226 -1.44 -13.40 12.90
CA PHE A 226 -2.04 -13.86 14.14
C PHE A 226 -1.08 -14.66 15.02
N PRO A 227 -1.25 -14.65 16.36
CA PRO A 227 -0.52 -15.57 17.25
C PRO A 227 -0.80 -17.04 16.96
N THR A 228 -1.98 -17.34 16.38
CA THR A 228 -2.41 -18.69 15.98
C THR A 228 -1.89 -19.11 14.61
N ASP A 229 -1.30 -18.19 13.84
CA ASP A 229 -0.69 -18.55 12.57
C ASP A 229 0.55 -19.44 12.80
N PRO A 230 0.96 -20.22 11.77
CA PRO A 230 2.19 -20.99 11.85
C PRO A 230 3.37 -20.14 12.33
N TYR A 231 4.23 -20.75 13.15
CA TYR A 231 5.40 -20.11 13.75
C TYR A 231 6.19 -19.17 12.81
N PRO A 232 6.46 -19.49 11.53
CA PRO A 232 7.22 -18.59 10.67
C PRO A 232 6.49 -17.31 10.27
N ILE A 233 5.18 -17.16 10.47
CA ILE A 233 4.43 -15.98 10.02
C ILE A 233 3.60 -15.30 11.12
N ARG A 234 3.52 -15.89 12.31
CA ARG A 234 2.78 -15.33 13.45
C ARG A 234 3.34 -13.97 13.86
N ASN A 235 2.47 -13.09 14.35
CA ASN A 235 2.87 -11.83 15.00
C ASN A 235 3.74 -10.93 14.10
N LYS A 236 3.29 -10.70 12.87
CA LYS A 236 3.96 -9.88 11.85
C LYS A 236 2.95 -8.97 11.16
N VAL A 237 3.43 -8.05 10.33
CA VAL A 237 2.58 -7.38 9.35
C VAL A 237 2.83 -8.02 7.99
N ARG A 238 1.78 -8.33 7.24
CA ARG A 238 1.85 -8.78 5.86
C ARG A 238 1.38 -7.67 4.92
N CYS A 239 2.20 -7.35 3.92
CA CYS A 239 1.85 -6.44 2.84
C CYS A 239 1.80 -7.21 1.52
N ARG A 240 0.65 -7.15 0.85
CA ARG A 240 0.44 -7.75 -0.47
C ARG A 240 0.16 -6.68 -1.50
N ILE A 241 0.73 -6.82 -2.69
CA ILE A 241 0.41 -5.98 -3.84
C ILE A 241 -0.13 -6.87 -4.96
N TYR A 242 -1.33 -6.54 -5.40
CA TYR A 242 -1.98 -7.16 -6.54
C TYR A 242 -1.97 -6.21 -7.73
N VAL A 243 -1.77 -6.76 -8.93
CA VAL A 243 -1.88 -6.04 -10.20
C VAL A 243 -2.90 -6.75 -11.07
N ASN A 244 -3.94 -6.03 -11.51
CA ASN A 244 -5.03 -6.57 -12.33
C ASN A 244 -5.68 -7.84 -11.72
N GLY A 245 -5.76 -7.90 -10.40
CA GLY A 245 -6.28 -9.05 -9.63
C GLY A 245 -5.27 -10.17 -9.36
N LEU A 246 -4.06 -10.12 -9.92
CA LEU A 246 -3.02 -11.12 -9.72
C LEU A 246 -2.06 -10.70 -8.60
N LEU A 247 -1.71 -11.63 -7.71
CA LEU A 247 -0.71 -11.38 -6.67
C LEU A 247 0.68 -11.25 -7.31
N GLU A 248 1.31 -10.09 -7.16
CA GLU A 248 2.66 -9.80 -7.69
C GLU A 248 3.70 -9.63 -6.58
N LEU A 249 3.28 -9.20 -5.39
CA LEU A 249 4.16 -9.05 -4.23
C LEU A 249 3.47 -9.57 -2.96
N ASP A 250 4.18 -10.37 -2.19
CA ASP A 250 3.77 -10.82 -0.86
C ASP A 250 4.97 -10.77 0.08
N ARG A 251 4.93 -9.87 1.05
CA ARG A 251 6.04 -9.63 1.98
C ARG A 251 5.52 -9.57 3.40
N TYR A 252 6.31 -10.13 4.30
CA TYR A 252 6.14 -9.95 5.73
C TYR A 252 7.08 -8.84 6.19
N VAL A 253 6.69 -8.14 7.23
CA VAL A 253 7.46 -7.08 7.86
C VAL A 253 7.95 -7.60 9.19
N ASP A 254 9.24 -7.43 9.40
CA ASP A 254 9.88 -7.49 10.70
C ASP A 254 10.16 -6.06 11.17
N GLY A 255 10.22 -5.83 12.47
CA GLY A 255 10.70 -4.55 13.02
C GLY A 255 12.21 -4.37 12.90
N LYS A 256 12.94 -5.31 12.28
CA LYS A 256 14.41 -5.41 12.33
C LYS A 256 15.04 -5.96 11.04
N LEU A 257 16.32 -5.66 10.86
CA LEU A 257 17.21 -6.29 9.86
C LEU A 257 17.81 -7.58 10.44
N SER A 258 18.18 -8.53 9.57
CA SER A 258 18.50 -9.93 9.89
C SER A 258 19.70 -10.19 10.84
N THR A 259 20.29 -9.18 11.47
CA THR A 259 21.45 -9.34 12.36
C THR A 259 21.47 -8.43 13.62
N ALA A 260 20.44 -7.63 13.88
CA ALA A 260 20.37 -6.78 15.08
C ALA A 260 19.66 -7.50 16.24
N GLU A 261 20.25 -7.48 17.43
CA GLU A 261 19.95 -8.27 18.63
C GLU A 261 18.46 -8.57 18.95
N GLN A 262 18.26 -9.79 19.47
CA GLN A 262 17.01 -10.48 19.85
C GLN A 262 16.22 -9.81 20.99
N ASN A 263 15.69 -8.61 20.79
CA ASN A 263 14.56 -8.12 21.60
C ASN A 263 13.22 -8.53 20.94
N ASP A 264 12.45 -9.40 21.58
CA ASP A 264 11.17 -10.02 21.17
C ASP A 264 9.99 -9.03 20.91
N LYS A 265 10.18 -7.97 20.13
CA LYS A 265 9.11 -7.02 19.83
C LYS A 265 8.45 -7.35 18.49
N THR A 266 7.29 -7.98 18.56
CA THR A 266 6.34 -8.23 17.46
C THR A 266 5.95 -6.93 16.75
N PRO A 267 6.18 -6.77 15.43
CA PRO A 267 5.74 -5.60 14.69
C PRO A 267 4.23 -5.57 14.52
N THR A 268 3.61 -4.39 14.66
CA THR A 268 2.18 -4.18 14.40
C THR A 268 1.97 -2.86 13.65
N VAL A 269 0.96 -2.79 12.79
CA VAL A 269 0.64 -1.55 12.07
C VAL A 269 0.14 -0.48 13.03
N LEU A 270 0.41 0.80 12.74
CA LEU A 270 -0.24 1.90 13.44
C LEU A 270 -1.77 1.81 13.27
N LYS A 271 -2.46 1.46 14.36
CA LYS A 271 -3.93 1.34 14.41
C LYS A 271 -4.64 2.69 14.27
N PHE A 272 -3.96 3.78 14.61
CA PHE A 272 -4.48 5.13 14.51
C PHE A 272 -3.42 6.05 13.91
N ASN A 273 -3.65 6.50 12.67
CA ASN A 273 -2.95 7.63 12.09
C ASN A 273 -3.98 8.74 11.87
N LYS A 274 -3.88 9.84 12.63
CA LYS A 274 -4.82 10.97 12.50
C LYS A 274 -4.50 11.88 11.30
N GLY A 275 -3.38 11.70 10.61
CA GLY A 275 -3.00 12.52 9.47
C GLY A 275 -4.00 12.44 8.31
N HIS A 276 -4.11 13.54 7.57
CA HIS A 276 -4.95 13.61 6.37
C HIS A 276 -4.40 12.72 5.26
N LEU A 277 -5.23 12.47 4.24
CA LEU A 277 -4.80 11.79 3.03
C LEU A 277 -4.49 12.84 1.95
N TYR A 278 -3.34 12.69 1.32
CA TYR A 278 -2.84 13.59 0.28
C TYR A 278 -2.67 12.84 -1.03
N ILE A 279 -3.07 13.46 -2.14
CA ILE A 279 -2.83 12.98 -3.51
C ILE A 279 -1.76 13.85 -4.15
N ASN A 280 -0.74 13.21 -4.72
CA ASN A 280 0.40 13.88 -5.36
C ASN A 280 0.95 15.07 -4.56
N PRO A 281 1.26 14.91 -3.24
CA PRO A 281 1.79 16.00 -2.44
C PRO A 281 3.16 16.43 -2.94
N GLU A 282 3.36 17.74 -2.99
CA GLU A 282 4.68 18.32 -3.22
C GLU A 282 5.43 18.41 -1.89
N ILE A 283 6.53 17.66 -1.79
CA ILE A 283 7.41 17.70 -0.62
C ILE A 283 8.68 18.42 -1.02
N SER A 284 8.97 19.54 -0.35
CA SER A 284 10.11 20.40 -0.65
C SER A 284 11.16 20.35 0.46
N ILE A 285 12.42 20.27 0.06
CA ILE A 285 13.58 20.12 0.95
C ILE A 285 14.59 21.20 0.62
N ALA A 286 14.91 22.04 1.60
CA ALA A 286 16.03 22.98 1.47
C ALA A 286 17.35 22.25 1.80
N VAL A 287 18.19 22.03 0.79
CA VAL A 287 19.54 21.48 0.94
C VAL A 287 20.53 22.66 1.05
N PRO A 288 21.20 22.84 2.20
CA PRO A 288 22.18 23.89 2.37
C PRO A 288 23.31 23.76 1.33
N ARG A 289 23.77 24.89 0.78
CA ARG A 289 24.94 24.95 -0.10
C ARG A 289 25.93 25.96 0.46
N ALA A 290 27.19 25.56 0.62
CA ALA A 290 28.22 26.44 1.13
C ALA A 290 28.38 27.69 0.24
N GLY A 291 28.17 28.87 0.82
CA GLY A 291 28.30 30.16 0.12
C GLY A 291 27.27 30.42 -0.98
N LYS A 292 26.15 29.68 -1.01
CA LYS A 292 25.06 29.85 -1.99
C LYS A 292 23.70 29.69 -1.33
N ASP A 293 22.66 30.18 -1.99
CA ASP A 293 21.29 29.93 -1.56
C ASP A 293 21.00 28.42 -1.48
N PRO A 294 20.24 27.96 -0.47
CA PRO A 294 19.83 26.57 -0.35
C PRO A 294 19.14 26.08 -1.62
N LEU A 295 19.50 24.88 -2.07
CA LEU A 295 18.80 24.23 -3.16
C LEU A 295 17.48 23.67 -2.64
N THR A 296 16.36 24.11 -3.21
CA THR A 296 15.09 23.43 -2.95
C THR A 296 14.97 22.23 -3.87
N LEU A 297 14.94 21.02 -3.29
CA LEU A 297 14.63 19.78 -3.97
C LEU A 297 13.16 19.45 -3.73
N THR A 298 12.46 19.06 -4.79
CA THR A 298 11.05 18.69 -4.73
C THR A 298 10.84 17.33 -5.35
N THR A 299 9.80 16.63 -4.89
CA THR A 299 9.34 15.37 -5.50
C THR A 299 9.11 15.55 -6.99
N TYR A 300 9.43 14.51 -7.78
CA TYR A 300 9.28 14.54 -9.23
C TYR A 300 7.83 14.72 -9.64
N ARG A 301 7.61 15.62 -10.60
CA ARG A 301 6.30 15.90 -11.16
C ARG A 301 6.28 15.71 -12.67
N PRO A 302 5.14 15.21 -13.21
CA PRO A 302 4.91 15.23 -14.65
C PRO A 302 5.03 16.64 -15.22
N VAL A 303 5.67 16.72 -16.40
CA VAL A 303 5.90 17.98 -17.11
C VAL A 303 4.85 18.17 -18.21
N GLU A 304 4.35 17.07 -18.77
CA GLU A 304 3.35 17.02 -19.81
C GLU A 304 2.06 16.38 -19.26
N ASP A 305 0.91 16.79 -19.81
CA ASP A 305 -0.38 16.19 -19.49
C ASP A 305 -0.44 14.72 -19.94
N TYR A 306 -1.27 13.93 -19.25
CA TYR A 306 -1.63 12.56 -19.58
C TYR A 306 -0.47 11.56 -19.57
N LYS A 307 0.60 11.87 -18.85
CA LYS A 307 1.79 11.03 -18.73
C LYS A 307 1.83 10.17 -17.48
N LEU A 308 1.23 10.65 -16.39
CA LEU A 308 1.05 9.89 -15.16
C LEU A 308 -0.30 10.25 -14.58
N MET A 309 -1.18 9.26 -14.51
CA MET A 309 -2.55 9.47 -14.05
C MET A 309 -2.96 8.36 -13.10
N MET A 310 -3.83 8.71 -12.16
CA MET A 310 -4.43 7.77 -11.21
C MET A 310 -5.95 7.88 -11.29
N ALA A 311 -6.66 6.76 -11.23
CA ALA A 311 -8.12 6.75 -11.23
C ALA A 311 -8.70 5.92 -10.08
N ASP A 312 -9.89 6.31 -9.63
CA ASP A 312 -10.72 5.60 -8.65
C ASP A 312 -9.96 5.09 -7.41
N LEU A 313 -9.36 6.00 -6.63
CA LEU A 313 -8.72 5.63 -5.37
C LEU A 313 -9.80 5.29 -4.32
N ASN A 314 -9.82 4.03 -3.92
CA ASN A 314 -10.74 3.50 -2.92
C ASN A 314 -9.96 2.97 -1.72
N TYR A 315 -10.51 3.20 -0.53
CA TYR A 315 -10.07 2.63 0.72
C TYR A 315 -11.10 1.58 1.19
N PHE A 316 -10.60 0.46 1.70
CA PHE A 316 -11.40 -0.58 2.33
C PHE A 316 -10.85 -0.78 3.73
N ASN A 317 -11.72 -0.75 4.73
CA ASN A 317 -11.29 -1.00 6.11
C ASN A 317 -10.95 -2.47 6.37
N TYR A 318 -10.94 -3.35 5.37
CA TYR A 318 -10.68 -4.79 5.50
C TYR A 318 -9.71 -5.26 4.42
N ALA A 319 -9.19 -6.49 4.56
CA ALA A 319 -8.36 -7.12 3.56
C ALA A 319 -9.21 -7.65 2.38
N LEU A 320 -9.03 -7.10 1.18
CA LEU A 320 -9.73 -7.56 -0.02
C LEU A 320 -9.38 -9.02 -0.35
N SER A 321 -10.40 -9.82 -0.67
CA SER A 321 -10.23 -11.19 -1.15
C SER A 321 -9.92 -11.24 -2.65
N PRO A 322 -9.32 -12.34 -3.17
CA PRO A 322 -9.08 -12.50 -4.60
C PRO A 322 -10.34 -12.34 -5.47
N GLY A 323 -11.51 -12.82 -4.99
CA GLY A 323 -12.78 -12.65 -5.70
C GLY A 323 -13.22 -11.19 -5.79
N GLU A 324 -13.12 -10.43 -4.70
CA GLU A 324 -13.42 -8.98 -4.71
C GLU A 324 -12.45 -8.20 -5.60
N LEU A 325 -11.17 -8.61 -5.65
CA LEU A 325 -10.19 -8.01 -6.57
C LEU A 325 -10.54 -8.28 -8.03
N ASP A 326 -11.00 -9.49 -8.36
CA ASP A 326 -11.45 -9.83 -9.71
C ASP A 326 -12.70 -9.03 -10.11
N GLU A 327 -13.64 -8.83 -9.18
CA GLU A 327 -14.82 -7.98 -9.40
C GLU A 327 -14.42 -6.52 -9.66
N LEU A 328 -13.55 -5.94 -8.81
CA LEU A 328 -13.04 -4.57 -9.00
C LEU A 328 -12.35 -4.41 -10.36
N PHE A 329 -11.53 -5.38 -10.76
CA PHE A 329 -10.86 -5.35 -12.05
C PHE A 329 -11.85 -5.42 -13.22
N ASN A 330 -12.86 -6.29 -13.12
CA ASN A 330 -13.86 -6.47 -14.16
C ASN A 330 -14.77 -5.24 -14.33
N ASN A 331 -15.09 -4.56 -13.23
CA ASN A 331 -15.86 -3.33 -13.22
C ASN A 331 -15.13 -2.16 -13.90
N GLY A 332 -13.79 -2.15 -13.88
CA GLY A 332 -13.00 -1.08 -14.47
C GLY A 332 -12.91 0.16 -13.57
N PHE A 333 -12.79 1.32 -14.20
CA PHE A 333 -12.75 2.63 -13.53
C PHE A 333 -13.56 3.69 -14.28
N GLU A 334 -13.88 4.77 -13.58
CA GLU A 334 -14.56 5.94 -14.13
C GLU A 334 -13.64 6.75 -15.04
N LYS A 335 -14.07 7.00 -16.28
CA LYS A 335 -13.25 7.64 -17.30
C LYS A 335 -13.38 9.17 -17.33
N SER A 336 -14.31 9.75 -16.57
CA SER A 336 -14.38 11.21 -16.41
C SER A 336 -13.24 11.71 -15.52
N PHE A 337 -12.85 12.97 -15.64
CA PHE A 337 -11.95 13.57 -14.67
C PHE A 337 -12.59 13.61 -13.28
N ALA A 338 -11.77 13.37 -12.25
CA ALA A 338 -12.21 13.45 -10.87
C ALA A 338 -12.29 14.91 -10.40
N PRO A 339 -13.28 15.26 -9.56
CA PRO A 339 -13.36 16.58 -8.96
C PRO A 339 -12.17 16.83 -8.03
N THR A 340 -11.88 18.09 -7.75
CA THR A 340 -10.93 18.47 -6.70
C THR A 340 -11.47 18.06 -5.32
N ALA A 341 -10.56 17.93 -4.33
CA ALA A 341 -10.95 17.53 -2.99
C ALA A 341 -12.01 18.48 -2.39
N GLY A 342 -13.21 17.95 -2.12
CA GLY A 342 -14.34 18.71 -1.57
C GLY A 342 -15.08 19.62 -2.55
N GLY A 343 -14.78 19.53 -3.86
CA GLY A 343 -15.51 20.22 -4.92
C GLY A 343 -16.56 19.34 -5.59
N ASP A 344 -17.49 19.98 -6.29
CA ASP A 344 -18.42 19.33 -7.23
C ASP A 344 -17.72 19.03 -8.57
N ASN A 345 -18.25 18.05 -9.33
CA ASN A 345 -17.74 17.67 -10.66
C ASN A 345 -17.74 18.86 -11.62
N LEU A 346 -16.56 19.44 -11.88
CA LEU A 346 -16.44 20.66 -12.68
C LEU A 346 -16.29 20.44 -14.18
N ASP A 347 -16.17 19.20 -14.68
CA ASP A 347 -16.10 18.99 -16.13
C ASP A 347 -16.46 17.56 -16.54
N THR A 348 -17.36 17.41 -17.53
CA THR A 348 -17.78 16.13 -18.11
C THR A 348 -16.85 15.69 -19.25
N THR A 349 -15.61 16.14 -19.26
CA THR A 349 -14.63 15.73 -20.26
C THR A 349 -14.27 14.26 -20.05
N TYR A 350 -14.60 13.43 -21.05
CA TYR A 350 -14.35 12.00 -21.02
C TYR A 350 -12.92 11.69 -21.49
N PHE A 351 -12.21 10.88 -20.71
CA PHE A 351 -10.92 10.34 -21.12
C PHE A 351 -11.12 9.20 -22.13
N THR A 352 -10.71 9.40 -23.38
CA THR A 352 -10.92 8.45 -24.50
C THR A 352 -9.82 7.39 -24.64
N ILE A 353 -8.70 7.54 -23.93
CA ILE A 353 -7.55 6.63 -24.02
C ILE A 353 -7.62 5.60 -22.87
N ALA A 354 -8.34 4.50 -23.06
CA ALA A 354 -8.22 3.37 -22.15
C ALA A 354 -8.54 2.05 -22.87
N GLU A 355 -7.51 1.43 -23.44
CA GLU A 355 -7.55 -0.01 -23.71
C GLU A 355 -7.62 -0.75 -22.37
N LYS A 356 -8.51 -1.74 -22.26
CA LYS A 356 -8.60 -2.59 -21.08
C LYS A 356 -7.31 -3.41 -20.95
N PRO A 357 -6.60 -3.38 -19.81
CA PRO A 357 -5.38 -4.18 -19.64
C PRO A 357 -5.65 -5.67 -19.71
N THR A 358 -4.63 -6.42 -20.13
CA THR A 358 -4.65 -7.90 -20.12
C THR A 358 -4.06 -8.41 -18.82
N LYS A 359 -4.68 -9.45 -18.24
CA LYS A 359 -4.11 -10.18 -17.09
C LYS A 359 -2.86 -10.93 -17.56
N LYS A 360 -1.68 -10.52 -17.07
CA LYS A 360 -0.39 -11.23 -17.19
C LYS A 360 0.34 -11.05 -15.86
N GLN A 361 1.11 -12.04 -15.40
CA GLN A 361 1.97 -11.95 -14.20
C GLN A 361 3.35 -11.38 -14.53
N LEU A 362 4.01 -10.73 -13.56
CA LEU A 362 5.45 -10.44 -13.61
C LEU A 362 6.22 -11.75 -13.51
N ILE A 363 6.90 -12.11 -14.59
CA ILE A 363 7.90 -13.17 -14.55
C ILE A 363 9.06 -12.61 -13.74
N SER A 364 9.22 -13.13 -12.51
CA SER A 364 10.25 -12.73 -11.55
C SER A 364 11.66 -13.11 -11.99
#